data_AF-A0A968W109-F1
#
_entry.id   AF-A0A968W109-F1
#
_cell.length_a   1.000
_cell.length_b   1.000
_cell.length_c   1.000
_cell.angle_alpha   90.00
_cell.angle_beta   90.00
_cell.angle_gamma   90.00
#
_symmetry.space_group_name_H-M   'P 1'
#
loop_
_entity.id
_entity.type
_entity.pdbx_description
1 polymer ?
#
loop_
_entity_poly.entity_id
_entity_poly.type
_entity_poly.pdbx_seq_one_letter_code
_entity_poly.pdbx_strand_id
1 'polypeptide(L)'
;MSNYGRIKSYKGNKNGAIVNGSTLKGYRILTLKLKNERNTTKYVHKLVAEAFLEKDHHLQQHVIHQDYNKQNNHVDNLQWVTKQTMYAHHKLNPNYKKGHHKQCQAD
;
A
#
# COMPACT_ATOMS: atom_id res chain seq x y z
N MET A 1 -12.07 -9.66 -4.14
CA MET A 1 -11.24 -8.46 -4.37
C MET A 1 -10.96 -8.38 -5.87
N SER A 2 -10.81 -7.20 -6.48
CA SER A 2 -10.44 -7.08 -7.90
C SER A 2 -8.97 -6.69 -8.09
N ASN A 3 -8.44 -6.92 -9.29
CA ASN A 3 -7.08 -6.55 -9.73
C ASN A 3 -6.81 -5.03 -9.70
N TYR A 4 -7.85 -4.19 -9.74
CA TYR A 4 -7.74 -2.72 -9.54
C TYR A 4 -7.75 -2.30 -8.06
N GLY A 5 -7.75 -3.25 -7.14
CA GLY A 5 -7.89 -2.97 -5.70
C GLY A 5 -9.29 -2.48 -5.30
N ARG A 6 -10.33 -2.69 -6.12
CA ARG A 6 -11.72 -2.50 -5.67
C ARG A 6 -12.12 -3.65 -4.76
N ILE A 7 -12.67 -3.32 -3.61
CA ILE A 7 -13.04 -4.28 -2.57
C ILE A 7 -14.54 -4.16 -2.32
N LYS A 8 -15.22 -5.30 -2.33
CA LYS A 8 -16.66 -5.39 -2.07
C LYS A 8 -16.86 -6.05 -0.70
N SER A 9 -17.65 -5.42 0.15
CA SER A 9 -18.06 -5.96 1.45
C SER A 9 -19.48 -6.49 1.37
N TYR A 10 -19.71 -7.69 1.91
CA TYR A 10 -21.03 -8.30 2.07
C TYR A 10 -21.57 -8.16 3.50
N LYS A 11 -20.89 -7.38 4.35
CA LYS A 11 -21.33 -7.15 5.73
C LYS A 11 -22.61 -6.31 5.72
N GLY A 12 -23.74 -6.95 6.08
CA GLY A 12 -25.05 -6.29 6.18
C GLY A 12 -25.80 -6.13 4.85
N ASN A 13 -25.23 -6.56 3.72
CA ASN A 13 -25.89 -6.50 2.42
C ASN A 13 -25.52 -7.72 1.57
N LYS A 14 -26.52 -8.54 1.21
CA LYS A 14 -26.34 -9.76 0.39
C LYS A 14 -25.88 -9.45 -1.05
N ASN A 15 -26.20 -8.26 -1.59
CA ASN A 15 -25.77 -7.82 -2.91
C ASN A 15 -24.33 -7.25 -2.90
N GLY A 16 -23.81 -6.97 -1.70
CA GLY A 16 -22.49 -6.41 -1.45
C GLY A 16 -22.33 -4.95 -1.90
N ALA A 17 -21.56 -4.18 -1.15
CA ALA A 17 -21.27 -2.78 -1.43
C ALA A 17 -19.78 -2.56 -1.68
N ILE A 18 -19.42 -1.68 -2.61
CA ILE A 18 -18.03 -1.29 -2.83
C ILE A 18 -17.56 -0.47 -1.63
N VAL A 19 -16.42 -0.86 -1.06
CA VAL A 19 -15.79 -0.16 0.05
C VAL A 19 -14.58 0.59 -0.48
N ASN A 20 -14.64 1.91 -0.38
CA ASN A 20 -13.56 2.78 -0.85
C ASN A 20 -12.37 2.80 0.12
N GLY A 21 -12.62 2.57 1.41
CA GLY A 21 -11.61 2.63 2.47
C GLY A 21 -11.22 4.07 2.81
N SER A 22 -10.13 4.20 3.55
CA SER A 22 -9.55 5.50 3.94
C SER A 22 -8.14 5.64 3.36
N THR A 23 -7.51 6.80 3.52
CA THR A 23 -6.12 7.03 3.11
C THR A 23 -5.24 7.29 4.33
N LEU A 24 -4.10 6.60 4.41
CA LEU A 24 -3.09 6.78 5.46
C LEU A 24 -1.72 7.05 4.81
N LYS A 25 -1.13 8.23 5.06
CA LYS A 25 0.15 8.66 4.47
C LYS A 25 0.21 8.54 2.93
N GLY A 26 -0.94 8.77 2.29
CA GLY A 26 -1.13 8.66 0.84
C GLY A 26 -1.48 7.25 0.33
N TYR A 27 -1.44 6.22 1.19
CA TYR A 27 -1.82 4.86 0.81
C TYR A 27 -3.27 4.58 1.10
N ARG A 28 -3.95 3.86 0.21
CA ARG A 28 -5.32 3.39 0.47
C ARG A 28 -5.31 2.22 1.46
N ILE A 29 -6.15 2.33 2.49
CA ILE A 29 -6.26 1.38 3.59
C ILE A 29 -7.71 0.95 3.81
N LEU A 30 -7.85 -0.24 4.40
CA LEU A 30 -9.12 -0.74 4.93
C LEU A 30 -9.00 -0.99 6.41
N THR A 31 -9.95 -0.43 7.15
CA THR A 31 -10.16 -0.76 8.56
C THR A 31 -11.17 -1.90 8.62
N LEU A 32 -10.74 -3.05 9.11
CA LEU A 32 -11.56 -4.24 9.30
C LEU A 32 -11.87 -4.39 10.78
N LYS A 33 -13.15 -4.52 11.13
CA LYS A 33 -13.59 -4.87 12.48
C LYS A 33 -13.60 -6.40 12.60
N LEU A 34 -12.74 -6.93 13.47
CA LEU A 34 -12.63 -8.35 13.78
C LEU A 34 -13.74 -8.80 14.73
N LYS A 35 -13.93 -10.12 14.84
CA LYS A 35 -14.96 -10.72 15.71
C LYS A 35 -14.76 -10.42 17.19
N ASN A 36 -13.51 -10.21 17.62
CA ASN A 36 -13.16 -9.81 18.99
C ASN A 36 -13.25 -8.29 19.22
N GLU A 37 -14.05 -7.59 18.40
CA GLU A 37 -14.26 -6.14 18.44
C GLU A 37 -13.04 -5.26 18.17
N ARG A 38 -11.86 -5.86 17.93
CA ARG A 38 -10.65 -5.12 17.58
C ARG A 38 -10.71 -4.66 16.13
N ASN A 39 -10.23 -3.45 15.89
CA ASN A 39 -10.04 -2.94 14.54
C ASN A 39 -8.60 -3.23 14.08
N THR A 40 -8.46 -3.74 12.86
CA THR A 40 -7.16 -3.89 12.20
C THR A 40 -7.14 -3.09 10.92
N THR A 41 -6.01 -2.47 10.62
CA THR A 41 -5.82 -1.70 9.39
C THR A 41 -4.97 -2.51 8.43
N LYS A 42 -5.47 -2.70 7.21
CA LYS A 42 -4.77 -3.40 6.13
C LYS A 42 -4.58 -2.45 4.95
N TYR A 43 -3.41 -2.51 4.33
CA TYR A 43 -3.12 -1.71 3.13
C TYR A 43 -3.67 -2.40 1.89
N VAL A 44 -4.37 -1.66 1.02
CA VAL A 44 -5.01 -2.23 -0.16
C VAL A 44 -3.98 -2.80 -1.13
N HIS A 45 -2.89 -2.08 -1.41
CA HIS A 45 -1.81 -2.59 -2.28
C HIS A 45 -1.24 -3.92 -1.79
N LYS A 46 -1.04 -4.10 -0.48
CA LYS A 46 -0.55 -5.37 0.08
C LYS A 46 -1.56 -6.49 -0.13
N LEU A 47 -2.85 -6.22 0.12
CA LEU A 47 -3.89 -7.23 -0.08
C LEU A 47 -4.03 -7.64 -1.55
N VAL A 48 -3.88 -6.71 -2.50
CA VAL A 48 -3.89 -7.02 -3.94
C VAL A 48 -2.67 -7.86 -4.29
N ALA A 49 -1.47 -7.46 -3.85
CA ALA A 49 -0.25 -8.23 -4.11
C ALA A 49 -0.29 -9.63 -3.48
N GLU A 50 -0.83 -9.79 -2.26
CA GLU A 50 -0.99 -11.10 -1.63
C GLU A 50 -2.00 -12.00 -2.36
N ALA A 51 -2.97 -11.43 -3.06
CA ALA A 51 -4.02 -12.17 -3.75
C ALA A 51 -3.69 -12.52 -5.21
N PHE A 52 -2.87 -11.71 -5.88
CA PHE A 52 -2.66 -11.81 -7.34
C PHE A 52 -1.19 -11.91 -7.76
N LEU A 53 -0.23 -11.63 -6.87
CA LEU A 53 1.19 -11.71 -7.19
C LEU A 53 1.85 -12.82 -6.39
N GLU A 54 2.56 -13.69 -7.08
CA GLU A 54 3.44 -14.67 -6.46
C GLU A 54 4.73 -13.99 -6.00
N LYS A 55 5.41 -14.61 -5.03
CA LYS A 55 6.72 -14.18 -4.56
C LYS A 55 7.75 -15.10 -5.17
N ASP A 56 8.70 -14.52 -5.89
CA ASP A 56 9.82 -15.26 -6.47
C ASP A 56 10.82 -15.69 -5.38
N HIS A 57 10.89 -14.91 -4.29
CA HIS A 57 11.87 -15.13 -3.24
C HIS A 57 11.36 -14.78 -1.83
N HIS A 58 11.74 -15.58 -0.83
CA HIS A 58 11.33 -15.39 0.56
C HIS A 58 11.77 -14.04 1.18
N LEU A 59 12.83 -13.44 0.63
CA LEU A 59 13.32 -12.11 1.04
C LEU A 59 12.44 -10.96 0.51
N GLN A 60 11.54 -11.21 -0.45
CA GLN A 60 10.59 -10.22 -0.95
C GLN A 60 9.44 -10.05 0.05
N GLN A 61 9.64 -9.15 1.02
CA GLN A 61 8.70 -8.91 2.11
C GLN A 61 7.93 -7.59 1.98
N HIS A 62 8.28 -6.76 1.00
CA HIS A 62 7.72 -5.42 0.81
C HIS A 62 7.05 -5.31 -0.55
N VAL A 63 6.00 -4.51 -0.65
CA VAL A 63 5.31 -4.23 -1.93
C VAL A 63 5.56 -2.76 -2.26
N ILE A 64 5.99 -2.49 -3.49
CA ILE A 64 6.17 -1.13 -4.01
C ILE A 64 5.20 -0.85 -5.15
N HIS A 65 4.93 0.44 -5.37
CA HIS A 65 4.27 0.97 -6.56
C HIS A 65 5.32 1.38 -7.58
N GLN A 66 5.31 0.78 -8.76
CA GLN A 66 6.33 1.03 -9.79
C GLN A 66 6.27 2.48 -10.29
N ASP A 67 5.07 3.03 -10.45
CA ASP A 67 4.81 4.42 -10.88
C ASP A 67 4.93 5.48 -9.77
N TYR A 68 5.32 5.09 -8.55
CA TYR A 68 5.34 5.95 -7.35
C TYR A 68 3.98 6.53 -6.91
N ASN A 69 2.89 6.16 -7.58
CA ASN A 69 1.55 6.58 -7.24
C ASN A 69 0.90 5.58 -6.28
N LYS A 70 0.88 5.95 -5.00
CA LYS A 70 0.32 5.15 -3.89
C LYS A 70 -1.19 4.86 -4.02
N GLN A 71 -1.90 5.55 -4.90
CA GLN A 71 -3.33 5.32 -5.17
C GLN A 71 -3.56 4.32 -6.33
N ASN A 72 -2.57 4.12 -7.21
CA ASN A 72 -2.66 3.16 -8.31
C ASN A 72 -2.41 1.73 -7.80
N ASN A 73 -3.45 1.09 -7.28
CA ASN A 73 -3.38 -0.26 -6.70
C ASN A 73 -3.61 -1.37 -7.74
N HIS A 74 -3.36 -1.10 -9.03
CA HIS A 74 -3.46 -2.12 -10.07
C HIS A 74 -2.38 -3.18 -9.90
N VAL A 75 -2.71 -4.47 -10.06
CA VAL A 75 -1.77 -5.58 -9.89
C VAL A 75 -0.47 -5.38 -10.68
N ASP A 76 -0.55 -4.95 -11.94
CA ASP A 76 0.64 -4.72 -12.79
C ASP A 76 1.51 -3.55 -12.32
N ASN A 77 0.97 -2.64 -11.51
CA ASN A 77 1.74 -1.53 -10.92
C ASN A 77 2.38 -1.92 -9.58
N LEU A 78 2.10 -3.12 -9.05
CA LEU A 78 2.60 -3.60 -7.78
C LEU A 78 3.70 -4.63 -8.00
N GLN A 79 4.71 -4.62 -7.12
CA GLN A 79 5.77 -5.61 -7.17
C GLN A 79 6.26 -5.97 -5.77
N TRP A 80 6.46 -7.27 -5.53
CA TRP A 80 7.14 -7.80 -4.35
C TRP A 80 8.65 -7.55 -4.47
N VAL A 81 9.23 -6.91 -3.45
CA VAL A 81 10.63 -6.53 -3.43
C VAL A 81 11.27 -6.77 -2.07
N THR A 82 12.60 -6.87 -2.06
CA THR A 82 13.38 -6.92 -0.83
C THR A 82 13.42 -5.55 -0.16
N LYS A 83 13.82 -5.52 1.12
CA LYS A 83 14.01 -4.28 1.87
C LYS A 83 15.01 -3.33 1.18
N GLN A 84 16.10 -3.87 0.64
CA GLN A 84 17.14 -3.08 -0.04
C GLN A 84 16.59 -2.41 -1.30
N THR A 85 15.91 -3.17 -2.15
CA THR A 85 15.28 -2.68 -3.38
C THR A 85 14.22 -1.61 -3.07
N MET A 86 13.41 -1.81 -2.03
CA MET A 86 12.42 -0.81 -1.59
C MET A 86 13.08 0.53 -1.23
N TYR A 87 14.21 0.52 -0.50
CA TYR A 87 14.91 1.75 -0.16
C TYR A 87 15.52 2.44 -1.38
N ALA A 88 16.11 1.66 -2.29
CA ALA A 88 16.64 2.19 -3.55
C ALA A 88 15.52 2.86 -4.37
N HIS A 89 14.38 2.16 -4.54
CA HIS A 89 13.21 2.69 -5.23
C HIS A 89 12.72 4.00 -4.61
N HIS A 90 12.60 4.05 -3.28
CA HIS A 90 12.20 5.26 -2.57
C HIS A 90 13.15 6.44 -2.78
N LYS A 91 14.47 6.21 -2.90
CA LYS A 91 15.46 7.27 -3.18
C LYS A 91 15.36 7.79 -4.60
N LEU A 92 14.97 6.94 -5.54
CA LEU A 92 14.78 7.29 -6.96
C LEU A 92 13.44 7.99 -7.22
N ASN A 93 12.55 8.05 -6.24
CA ASN A 93 11.26 8.71 -6.40
C ASN A 93 11.47 10.19 -6.78
N PRO A 94 10.95 10.65 -7.95
CA PRO A 94 11.15 12.01 -8.42
C PRO A 94 10.54 13.07 -7.49
N ASN A 95 9.56 12.69 -6.66
CA ASN A 95 8.93 13.54 -5.67
C ASN A 95 9.62 13.49 -4.28
N TYR A 96 10.76 12.80 -4.17
CA TYR A 96 11.52 12.73 -2.93
C TYR A 96 12.17 14.07 -2.61
N LYS A 97 11.50 14.89 -1.80
CA LYS A 97 12.10 16.10 -1.22
C LYS A 97 13.18 15.65 -0.24
N LYS A 98 14.46 15.77 -0.64
CA LYS A 98 15.59 15.75 0.32
C LYS A 98 15.25 16.76 1.40
N GLY A 99 15.15 16.31 2.65
CA GLY A 99 14.89 17.20 3.77
C GLY A 99 15.89 18.35 3.73
N HIS A 100 15.41 19.58 3.71
CA HIS A 100 16.26 20.74 3.94
C HIS A 100 16.91 20.54 5.31
N HIS A 101 18.22 20.25 5.32
CA HIS A 101 19.02 20.55 6.50
C HIS A 101 18.80 22.04 6.78
N LYS A 102 18.10 22.36 7.87
CA LYS A 102 18.20 23.71 8.45
C LYS A 102 19.67 23.89 8.79
N GLN A 103 20.38 24.68 7.97
CA GLN A 103 21.66 25.26 8.37
C GLN A 103 21.35 26.12 9.60
N CYS A 104 21.81 25.67 10.77
CA CYS A 104 21.93 26.56 11.91
C CYS A 104 22.96 27.63 11.51
N GLN A 105 22.52 28.85 11.27
CA GLN A 105 23.40 30.01 11.35
C GLN A 105 23.70 30.21 12.83
N ALA A 106 24.98 30.11 13.18
CA ALA A 106 25.48 30.55 14.48
C ALA A 106 25.85 32.03 14.32
N ASP A 107 25.26 32.86 15.19
CA ASP A 107 25.67 34.25 15.42
C ASP A 107 26.85 34.28 16.41
#